data_AF-A0A2E9U545-F1
#
_entry.id   AF-A0A2E9U545-F1
#
_cell.length_a   1.000
_cell.length_b   1.000
_cell.length_c   1.000
_cell.angle_alpha   90.00
_cell.angle_beta   90.00
_cell.angle_gamma   90.00
#
_symmetry.space_group_name_H-M   'P 1'
#
loop_
_entity.id
_entity.type
_entity.pdbx_description
1 polymer ?
#
loop_
_entity_poly.entity_id
_entity_poly.type
_entity_poly.pdbx_seq_one_letter_code
_entity_poly.pdbx_strand_id
1 'polypeptide(L)'
;MAIFGFGKKKEEVPPAAPGLPIDQVRALKQQGMGNDQIIQEIERQGYNSSQIFDALNQINMTAGNVGPEQPPEMGMPPAQNFPQEQPYPNPQQQVQQPPQQEQVNKEQIEEMAEAIIDEKWKEFEEDIKVIIDWKEKTEKKVEQIEQQMKDLTNSLNNLHKSLVSKISEYDTNITDVGTEIKAMEKVFQKILPSLTENVNKLDRMTKSSKLSKN
;
A
#
# COMPACT_ATOMS: atom_id res chain seq x y z
N MET A 1 -39.45 -7.68 -11.91
CA MET A 1 -39.17 -8.98 -11.27
C MET A 1 -37.70 -9.02 -10.90
N ALA A 2 -37.44 -9.12 -9.61
CA ALA A 2 -36.11 -9.21 -9.04
C ALA A 2 -35.64 -10.68 -9.02
N ILE A 3 -34.38 -10.94 -9.36
CA ILE A 3 -33.63 -12.07 -8.79
C ILE A 3 -32.18 -11.59 -8.57
N PHE A 4 -31.87 -11.30 -7.32
CA PHE A 4 -30.53 -11.12 -6.78
C PHE A 4 -29.85 -12.49 -6.66
N GLY A 5 -28.71 -12.68 -7.32
CA GLY A 5 -27.80 -13.81 -7.11
C GLY A 5 -26.58 -13.35 -6.29
N PHE A 6 -26.65 -13.52 -4.98
CA PHE A 6 -25.56 -13.21 -4.04
C PHE A 6 -24.48 -14.30 -4.13
N GLY A 7 -23.50 -14.11 -5.00
CA GLY A 7 -22.29 -14.93 -5.06
C GLY A 7 -21.33 -14.55 -3.93
N LYS A 8 -21.24 -15.37 -2.89
CA LYS A 8 -20.15 -15.29 -1.91
C LYS A 8 -18.82 -15.51 -2.64
N LYS A 9 -18.00 -14.46 -2.75
CA LYS A 9 -16.59 -14.58 -3.13
C LYS A 9 -15.90 -15.41 -2.06
N LYS A 10 -15.49 -16.62 -2.42
CA LYS A 10 -14.49 -17.40 -1.67
C LYS A 10 -13.17 -16.63 -1.80
N GLU A 11 -12.56 -16.29 -0.67
CA GLU A 11 -11.16 -15.87 -0.63
C GLU A 11 -10.32 -17.04 -1.13
N GLU A 12 -9.69 -16.85 -2.28
CA GLU A 12 -8.68 -17.76 -2.82
C GLU A 12 -7.42 -17.60 -1.96
N VAL A 13 -7.24 -18.54 -1.03
CA VAL A 13 -5.98 -18.75 -0.32
C VAL A 13 -4.94 -19.15 -1.39
N PRO A 14 -3.80 -18.45 -1.50
CA PRO A 14 -2.76 -18.81 -2.46
C PRO A 14 -2.25 -20.24 -2.16
N PRO A 15 -1.86 -21.00 -3.19
CA PRO A 15 -1.52 -22.41 -3.06
C PRO A 15 -0.32 -22.58 -2.12
N ALA A 16 -0.52 -23.32 -1.03
CA ALA A 16 0.53 -23.72 -0.11
C ALA A 16 1.68 -24.38 -0.89
N ALA A 17 2.88 -23.81 -0.80
CA ALA A 17 4.07 -24.37 -1.41
C ALA A 17 4.29 -25.80 -0.88
N PRO A 18 4.52 -26.80 -1.77
CA PRO A 18 4.66 -28.19 -1.36
C PRO A 18 6.07 -28.41 -0.81
N GLY A 19 6.19 -28.40 0.52
CA GLY A 19 7.43 -28.79 1.20
C GLY A 19 7.46 -28.26 2.62
N LEU A 20 7.86 -29.11 3.57
CA LEU A 20 8.09 -28.69 4.96
C LEU A 20 9.16 -27.59 4.97
N PRO A 21 8.97 -26.48 5.71
CA PRO A 21 9.88 -25.31 5.68
C PRO A 21 11.25 -25.57 6.33
N ILE A 22 11.62 -26.82 6.57
CA ILE A 22 12.82 -27.25 7.29
C ILE A 22 14.09 -26.74 6.61
N ASP A 23 14.22 -26.87 5.29
CA ASP A 23 15.44 -26.45 4.60
C ASP A 23 15.60 -24.93 4.61
N GLN A 24 14.48 -24.19 4.61
CA GLN A 24 14.47 -22.75 4.62
C GLN A 24 14.75 -22.17 6.01
N VAL A 25 14.12 -22.74 7.04
CA VAL A 25 14.42 -22.43 8.44
C VAL A 25 15.89 -22.77 8.75
N ARG A 26 16.43 -23.86 8.20
CA ARG A 26 17.84 -24.24 8.37
C ARG A 26 18.79 -23.21 7.73
N ALA A 27 18.49 -22.76 6.51
CA ALA A 27 19.30 -21.75 5.83
C ALA A 27 19.32 -20.41 6.58
N LEU A 28 18.16 -19.95 7.05
CA LEU A 28 18.04 -18.70 7.81
C LEU A 28 18.73 -18.81 9.17
N LYS A 29 18.67 -19.98 9.81
CA LYS A 29 19.38 -20.24 11.07
C LYS A 29 20.90 -20.29 10.89
N GLN A 30 21.39 -20.84 9.77
CA GLN A 30 22.82 -20.78 9.42
C GLN A 30 23.29 -19.35 9.13
N GLN A 31 22.39 -18.47 8.71
CA GLN A 31 22.65 -17.03 8.56
C GLN A 31 22.65 -16.28 9.91
N GLY A 32 22.39 -16.97 11.03
CA GLY A 32 22.41 -16.38 12.38
C GLY A 32 21.16 -15.59 12.75
N MET A 33 20.06 -15.74 12.01
CA MET A 33 18.78 -15.10 12.39
C MET A 33 18.18 -15.73 13.65
N GLY A 34 17.58 -14.90 14.50
CA GLY A 34 16.86 -15.36 15.68
C GLY A 34 15.57 -16.10 15.32
N ASN A 35 15.11 -17.01 16.20
CA ASN A 35 13.92 -17.82 15.93
C ASN A 35 12.68 -16.96 15.62
N ASP A 36 12.49 -15.83 16.31
CA ASP A 36 11.36 -14.91 16.08
C ASP A 36 11.41 -14.25 14.70
N GLN A 37 12.60 -13.91 14.22
CA GLN A 37 12.80 -13.33 12.89
C GLN A 37 12.56 -14.36 11.79
N ILE A 38 12.96 -15.61 12.05
CA ILE A 38 12.69 -16.73 11.14
C ILE A 38 11.19 -16.98 11.04
N ILE A 39 10.45 -16.91 12.15
CA ILE A 39 9.00 -17.06 12.15
C ILE A 39 8.35 -16.00 11.26
N GLN A 40 8.69 -14.72 11.45
CA GLN A 40 8.13 -13.63 10.64
C GLN A 40 8.46 -13.77 9.14
N GLU A 41 9.68 -14.15 8.79
CA GLU A 41 10.11 -14.28 7.39
C GLU A 41 9.46 -15.48 6.69
N ILE A 42 9.21 -16.58 7.42
CA ILE A 42 8.58 -17.79 6.88
C ILE A 42 7.05 -17.66 6.86
N GLU A 43 6.44 -16.97 7.83
CA GLU A 43 5.01 -16.62 7.80
C GLU A 43 4.69 -15.71 6.61
N ARG A 44 5.58 -14.77 6.27
CA ARG A 44 5.45 -13.93 5.06
C ARG A 44 5.44 -14.75 3.76
N GLN A 45 6.01 -15.95 3.81
CA GLN A 45 6.04 -16.90 2.68
C GLN A 45 4.83 -17.83 2.65
N GLY A 46 3.87 -17.63 3.56
CA GLY A 46 2.57 -18.31 3.56
C GLY A 46 2.55 -19.62 4.35
N TYR A 47 3.59 -19.92 5.12
CA TYR A 47 3.63 -21.10 5.99
C TYR A 47 2.88 -20.84 7.30
N ASN A 48 2.25 -21.89 7.83
CA ASN A 48 1.48 -21.79 9.07
C ASN A 48 2.39 -21.95 10.29
N SER A 49 2.12 -21.22 11.37
CA SER A 49 2.93 -21.17 12.60
C SER A 49 3.30 -22.58 13.12
N SER A 50 2.34 -23.53 13.13
CA SER A 50 2.60 -24.92 13.54
C SER A 50 3.69 -25.60 12.70
N GLN A 51 3.71 -25.39 11.38
CA GLN A 51 4.70 -25.99 10.49
C GLN A 51 6.09 -25.38 10.69
N ILE A 52 6.15 -24.12 11.10
CA ILE A 52 7.37 -23.37 11.40
C ILE A 52 7.96 -23.87 12.71
N PHE A 53 7.13 -24.03 13.74
CA PHE A 53 7.55 -24.57 15.04
C PHE A 53 8.04 -26.01 14.93
N ASP A 54 7.34 -26.86 14.18
CA ASP A 54 7.76 -28.24 13.93
C ASP A 54 9.13 -28.29 13.23
N ALA A 55 9.35 -27.44 12.22
CA ALA A 55 10.62 -27.33 11.52
C ALA A 55 11.76 -26.80 12.41
N LEU A 56 11.50 -25.78 13.22
CA LEU A 56 12.47 -25.22 14.16
C LEU A 56 12.89 -26.25 15.22
N ASN A 57 11.93 -26.96 15.80
CA ASN A 57 12.20 -28.02 16.76
C ASN A 57 12.99 -29.18 16.14
N GLN A 58 12.64 -29.58 14.92
CA GLN A 58 13.36 -30.64 14.22
C GLN A 58 14.81 -30.24 13.90
N ILE A 59 15.07 -28.97 13.55
CA ILE A 59 16.43 -28.46 13.32
C ILE A 59 17.21 -28.37 14.62
N ASN A 60 16.60 -27.93 15.72
CA ASN A 60 17.25 -27.90 17.03
C ASN A 60 17.60 -29.31 17.53
N MET A 61 16.77 -30.31 17.22
CA MET A 61 17.06 -31.72 17.53
C MET A 61 18.15 -32.33 16.64
N THR A 62 18.24 -31.92 15.37
CA THR A 62 19.21 -32.48 14.41
C THR A 62 20.57 -31.78 14.48
N ALA A 63 20.59 -30.47 14.76
CA ALA A 63 21.78 -29.69 15.00
C ALA A 63 22.15 -29.82 16.48
N GLY A 64 22.77 -30.94 16.86
CA GLY A 64 23.23 -31.24 18.22
C GLY A 64 24.20 -30.19 18.78
N ASN A 65 23.65 -29.05 19.20
CA ASN A 65 24.35 -27.95 19.84
C ASN A 65 23.45 -27.42 20.96
N VAL A 66 23.78 -27.87 22.18
CA VAL A 66 23.19 -27.45 23.45
C VAL A 66 23.16 -25.93 23.60
N GLY A 67 21.96 -25.36 23.67
CA GLY A 67 21.66 -24.00 24.12
C GLY A 67 20.26 -24.01 24.75
N PRO A 68 20.11 -23.72 26.05
CA PRO A 68 18.85 -23.93 26.75
C PRO A 68 17.94 -22.72 26.62
N GLU A 69 16.99 -22.77 25.68
CA GLU A 69 15.76 -22.00 25.76
C GLU A 69 14.60 -22.93 25.42
N GLN A 70 14.08 -23.59 26.46
CA GLN A 70 12.86 -24.38 26.40
C GLN A 70 11.65 -23.43 26.54
N PRO A 71 10.58 -23.61 25.73
CA PRO A 71 9.26 -23.05 26.03
C PRO A 71 8.64 -23.77 27.26
N PRO A 72 7.82 -23.10 28.09
CA PRO A 72 7.18 -23.73 29.23
C PRO A 72 6.17 -24.79 28.80
N GLU A 73 6.39 -26.02 29.27
CA GLU A 73 5.55 -27.19 29.02
C GLU A 73 4.31 -27.15 29.93
N MET A 74 3.14 -27.30 29.30
CA MET A 74 1.82 -27.35 29.92
C MET A 74 1.68 -28.64 30.75
N GLY A 75 1.32 -28.50 32.02
CA GLY A 75 1.36 -29.58 33.01
C GLY A 75 0.52 -30.83 32.72
N MET A 76 1.15 -31.99 32.88
CA MET A 76 0.50 -33.26 33.23
C MET A 76 0.88 -33.65 34.67
N PRO A 77 -0.07 -34.07 35.52
CA PRO A 77 0.24 -34.62 36.83
C PRO A 77 0.50 -36.13 36.75
N PRO A 78 1.54 -36.68 37.41
CA PRO A 78 1.59 -38.11 37.69
C PRO A 78 0.80 -38.44 38.97
N ALA A 79 -0.12 -39.39 38.81
CA ALA A 79 -0.89 -39.98 39.88
C ALA A 79 -0.04 -40.95 40.74
N GLN A 80 0.03 -40.62 42.03
CA GLN A 80 -0.31 -41.47 43.18
C GLN A 80 0.18 -42.93 43.24
N ASN A 81 1.10 -43.16 44.19
CA ASN A 81 1.53 -44.44 44.72
C ASN A 81 0.46 -45.10 45.63
N PHE A 82 0.48 -46.43 45.73
CA PHE A 82 -0.08 -47.18 46.88
C PHE A 82 0.99 -48.08 47.55
N PRO A 83 0.85 -48.41 48.85
CA PRO A 83 1.97 -48.66 49.77
C PRO A 83 2.12 -50.13 50.23
N GLN A 84 3.28 -50.47 50.80
CA GLN A 84 3.42 -51.63 51.68
C GLN A 84 4.28 -51.31 52.91
N GLU A 85 3.81 -51.78 54.06
CA GLU A 85 4.21 -51.49 55.43
C GLU A 85 5.46 -52.25 55.89
N GLN A 86 6.31 -51.63 56.71
CA GLN A 86 6.92 -52.23 57.92
C GLN A 86 7.50 -51.11 58.83
N PRO A 87 7.31 -51.16 60.17
CA PRO A 87 7.83 -50.16 61.09
C PRO A 87 9.19 -50.58 61.69
N TYR A 88 10.18 -49.69 61.64
CA TYR A 88 11.42 -49.78 62.43
C TYR A 88 11.67 -48.49 63.21
N PRO A 89 12.31 -48.59 64.39
CA PRO A 89 12.32 -47.57 65.41
C PRO A 89 13.30 -46.44 65.12
N ASN A 90 12.85 -45.26 65.56
CA ASN A 90 13.38 -43.93 65.37
C ASN A 90 14.76 -43.71 66.03
N PRO A 91 15.84 -43.44 65.29
CA PRO A 91 16.96 -42.66 65.81
C PRO A 91 16.56 -41.18 65.76
N GLN A 92 16.76 -40.47 66.88
CA GLN A 92 16.53 -39.02 66.98
C GLN A 92 17.21 -38.27 65.83
N GLN A 93 16.45 -37.96 64.80
CA GLN A 93 16.80 -36.93 63.84
C GLN A 93 16.51 -35.61 64.51
N GLN A 94 17.56 -34.80 64.66
CA GLN A 94 17.42 -33.37 64.79
C GLN A 94 16.40 -32.93 63.75
N VAL A 95 15.27 -32.41 64.21
CA VAL A 95 14.35 -31.63 63.39
C VAL A 95 15.13 -30.41 62.93
N GLN A 96 15.84 -30.56 61.81
CA GLN A 96 16.01 -29.45 60.89
C GLN A 96 14.59 -29.02 60.56
N GLN A 97 14.21 -27.88 61.12
CA GLN A 97 13.13 -27.11 60.53
C GLN A 97 13.42 -27.07 59.04
N PRO A 98 12.47 -27.46 58.16
CA PRO A 98 12.63 -27.11 56.77
C PRO A 98 12.94 -25.62 56.77
N PRO A 99 13.94 -25.14 56.01
CA PRO A 99 14.00 -23.71 55.76
C PRO A 99 12.58 -23.36 55.34
N GLN A 100 11.95 -22.41 56.03
CA GLN A 100 10.82 -21.72 55.46
C GLN A 100 11.35 -21.33 54.09
N GLN A 101 10.94 -22.09 53.06
CA GLN A 101 11.06 -21.64 51.71
C GLN A 101 10.43 -20.28 51.81
N GLU A 102 11.28 -19.26 51.70
CA GLU A 102 10.84 -17.90 51.58
C GLU A 102 9.63 -18.01 50.67
N GLN A 103 8.46 -17.72 51.23
CA GLN A 103 7.35 -17.28 50.43
C GLN A 103 7.96 -16.07 49.74
N VAL A 104 8.66 -16.27 48.63
CA VAL A 104 8.98 -15.23 47.67
C VAL A 104 7.59 -14.76 47.32
N ASN A 105 7.27 -13.64 47.96
CA ASN A 105 5.93 -13.39 48.45
C ASN A 105 5.02 -13.35 47.23
N LYS A 106 3.95 -14.14 47.25
CA LYS A 106 2.96 -14.06 46.18
C LYS A 106 2.49 -12.60 46.05
N GLU A 107 2.45 -11.87 47.17
CA GLU A 107 2.24 -10.43 47.22
C GLU A 107 3.31 -9.61 46.46
N GLN A 108 4.59 -9.98 46.50
CA GLN A 108 5.65 -9.29 45.74
C GLN A 108 5.55 -9.58 44.24
N ILE A 109 5.20 -10.81 43.86
CA ILE A 109 4.96 -11.17 42.46
C ILE A 109 3.70 -10.47 41.94
N GLU A 110 2.66 -10.35 42.76
CA GLU A 110 1.41 -9.62 42.45
C GLU A 110 1.66 -8.12 42.32
N GLU A 111 2.41 -7.50 43.24
CA GLU A 111 2.80 -6.09 43.17
C GLU A 111 3.67 -5.80 41.93
N MET A 112 4.64 -6.67 41.62
CA MET A 112 5.44 -6.57 40.40
C MET A 112 4.59 -6.76 39.14
N ALA A 113 3.64 -7.70 39.15
CA ALA A 113 2.74 -7.93 38.02
C ALA A 113 1.79 -6.74 37.79
N GLU A 114 1.20 -6.18 38.85
CA GLU A 114 0.36 -4.98 38.77
C GLU A 114 1.16 -3.77 38.26
N ALA A 115 2.37 -3.56 38.76
CA ALA A 115 3.24 -2.48 38.29
C ALA A 115 3.60 -2.64 36.80
N ILE A 116 3.92 -3.86 36.35
CA ILE A 116 4.20 -4.14 34.93
C ILE A 116 2.95 -3.96 34.07
N ILE A 117 1.78 -4.41 34.54
CA ILE A 117 0.51 -4.24 33.83
C ILE A 117 0.18 -2.76 33.69
N ASP A 118 0.32 -1.97 34.76
CA ASP A 118 0.07 -0.53 34.74
C ASP A 118 1.03 0.21 33.81
N GLU A 119 2.32 -0.16 33.81
CA GLU A 119 3.32 0.41 32.92
C GLU A 119 2.97 0.11 31.46
N LYS A 120 2.67 -1.16 31.14
CA LYS A 120 2.30 -1.57 29.77
C LYS A 120 0.96 -1.01 29.33
N TRP A 121 0.02 -0.84 30.25
CA TRP A 121 -1.27 -0.22 29.95
C TRP A 121 -1.11 1.27 29.64
N LYS A 122 -0.26 1.99 30.38
CA LYS A 122 0.06 3.40 30.09
C LYS A 122 0.77 3.56 28.75
N GLU A 123 1.77 2.72 28.45
CA GLU A 123 2.47 2.73 27.16
C GLU A 123 1.48 2.50 26.00
N PHE A 124 0.55 1.55 26.17
CA PHE A 124 -0.52 1.29 25.20
C PHE A 124 -1.50 2.47 25.03
N GLU A 125 -1.90 3.12 26.12
CA GLU A 125 -2.74 4.32 26.05
C GLU A 125 -2.06 5.47 25.30
N GLU A 126 -0.74 5.62 25.45
CA GLU A 126 0.05 6.59 24.70
C GLU A 126 0.09 6.26 23.21
N ASP A 127 0.33 5.01 22.85
CA ASP A 127 0.32 4.55 21.45
C ASP A 127 -1.05 4.78 20.79
N ILE A 128 -2.15 4.53 21.50
CA ILE A 128 -3.50 4.82 21.00
C ILE A 128 -3.67 6.31 20.69
N LYS A 129 -3.18 7.21 21.55
CA LYS A 129 -3.26 8.65 21.29
C LYS A 129 -2.51 9.04 20.01
N VAL A 130 -1.34 8.46 19.77
CA VAL A 130 -0.58 8.67 18.53
C VAL A 130 -1.38 8.21 17.30
N ILE A 131 -2.06 7.05 17.39
CA ILE A 131 -2.91 6.54 16.30
C ILE A 131 -4.11 7.46 16.06
N ILE A 132 -4.75 7.96 17.11
CA ILE A 132 -5.88 8.91 16.99
C ILE A 132 -5.41 10.19 16.30
N ASP A 133 -4.29 10.77 16.73
CA ASP A 133 -3.70 11.96 16.10
C ASP A 133 -3.37 11.73 14.63
N TRP A 134 -2.83 10.55 14.30
CA TRP A 134 -2.52 10.18 12.92
C TRP A 134 -3.80 10.00 12.08
N LYS A 135 -4.85 9.38 12.64
CA LYS A 135 -6.18 9.27 12.01
C LYS A 135 -6.72 10.66 11.69
N GLU A 136 -6.76 11.57 12.67
CA GLU A 136 -7.28 12.92 12.46
C GLU A 136 -6.50 13.71 11.41
N LYS A 137 -5.16 13.61 11.43
CA LYS A 137 -4.31 14.26 10.41
C LYS A 137 -4.55 13.67 9.02
N THR A 138 -4.78 12.36 8.93
CA THR A 138 -5.05 11.67 7.67
C THR A 138 -6.42 12.02 7.13
N GLU A 139 -7.46 12.04 7.96
CA GLU A 139 -8.81 12.48 7.58
C GLU A 139 -8.78 13.90 7.02
N LYS A 140 -8.11 14.85 7.70
CA LYS A 140 -7.95 16.21 7.19
C LYS A 140 -7.21 16.27 5.84
N LYS A 141 -6.17 15.45 5.65
CA LYS A 141 -5.46 15.38 4.36
C LYS A 141 -6.35 14.82 3.25
N VAL A 142 -7.15 13.80 3.55
CA VAL A 142 -8.08 13.21 2.58
C VAL A 142 -9.14 14.25 2.18
N GLU A 143 -9.73 14.97 3.15
CA GLU A 143 -10.68 16.05 2.86
C GLU A 143 -10.06 17.15 1.98
N GLN A 144 -8.81 17.53 2.26
CA GLN A 144 -8.09 18.51 1.43
C GLN A 144 -7.83 18.00 0.01
N ILE A 145 -7.44 16.73 -0.15
CA ILE A 145 -7.24 16.11 -1.47
C ILE A 145 -8.56 16.06 -2.24
N GLU A 146 -9.66 15.67 -1.61
CA GLU A 146 -10.98 15.66 -2.23
C GLU A 146 -11.39 17.05 -2.71
N GLN A 147 -11.14 18.08 -1.91
CA GLN A 147 -11.42 19.46 -2.29
C GLN A 147 -10.55 19.91 -3.48
N GLN A 148 -9.24 19.65 -3.43
CA GLN A 148 -8.33 19.95 -4.53
C GLN A 148 -8.73 19.22 -5.82
N MET A 149 -9.21 17.99 -5.74
CA MET A 149 -9.69 17.23 -6.90
C MET A 149 -10.96 17.84 -7.50
N LYS A 150 -11.89 18.32 -6.66
CA LYS A 150 -13.07 19.06 -7.12
C LYS A 150 -12.65 20.36 -7.83
N ASP A 151 -11.72 21.10 -7.25
CA ASP A 151 -11.24 22.36 -7.82
C ASP A 151 -10.48 22.16 -9.13
N LEU A 152 -9.66 21.10 -9.23
CA LEU A 152 -9.01 20.68 -10.47
C LEU A 152 -10.05 20.32 -11.54
N THR A 153 -11.07 19.55 -11.19
CA THR A 153 -12.16 19.18 -12.10
C THR A 153 -12.88 20.43 -12.62
N ASN A 154 -13.19 21.38 -11.74
CA ASN A 154 -13.81 22.65 -12.11
C ASN A 154 -12.91 23.48 -13.05
N SER A 155 -11.62 23.54 -12.75
CA SER A 155 -10.63 24.23 -13.57
C SER A 155 -10.50 23.62 -14.97
N LEU A 156 -10.47 22.28 -15.06
CA LEU A 156 -10.45 21.55 -16.34
C LEU A 156 -11.73 21.80 -17.15
N ASN A 157 -12.89 21.79 -16.50
CA ASN A 157 -14.16 22.10 -17.15
C ASN A 157 -14.19 23.53 -17.71
N ASN A 158 -13.67 24.50 -16.95
CA ASN A 158 -13.60 25.89 -17.40
C ASN A 158 -12.59 26.07 -18.53
N LEU A 159 -11.43 25.41 -18.46
CA LEU A 159 -10.44 25.40 -19.53
C LEU A 159 -11.02 24.80 -20.81
N HIS A 160 -11.70 23.66 -20.71
CA HIS A 160 -12.35 23.00 -21.85
C HIS A 160 -13.40 23.92 -22.48
N LYS A 161 -14.25 24.57 -21.69
CA LYS A 161 -15.22 25.56 -22.18
C LYS A 161 -14.54 26.73 -22.90
N SER A 162 -13.48 27.30 -22.32
CA SER A 162 -12.74 28.40 -22.93
C SER A 162 -12.07 27.99 -24.24
N LEU A 163 -11.52 26.77 -24.29
CA LEU A 163 -10.88 26.22 -25.49
C LEU A 163 -11.90 26.00 -26.60
N VAL A 164 -13.07 25.42 -26.29
CA VAL A 164 -14.17 25.26 -27.26
C VAL A 164 -14.64 26.62 -27.77
N SER A 165 -14.84 27.62 -26.91
CA SER A 165 -15.21 28.98 -27.33
C SER A 165 -14.18 29.57 -28.29
N LYS A 166 -12.89 29.50 -27.95
CA LYS A 166 -11.82 29.98 -28.82
C LYS A 166 -11.82 29.26 -30.16
N ILE A 167 -11.98 27.93 -30.19
CA ILE A 167 -12.05 27.17 -31.44
C ILE A 167 -13.24 27.63 -32.30
N SER A 168 -14.41 27.84 -31.70
CA SER A 168 -15.58 28.37 -32.42
C SER A 168 -15.36 29.78 -32.96
N GLU A 169 -14.70 30.66 -32.20
CA GLU A 169 -14.29 31.99 -32.68
C GLU A 169 -13.32 31.88 -33.86
N TYR A 170 -12.34 30.97 -33.79
CA TYR A 170 -11.41 30.71 -34.91
C TYR A 170 -12.13 30.19 -36.15
N ASP A 171 -13.07 29.24 -36.01
CA ASP A 171 -13.85 28.70 -37.13
C ASP A 171 -14.68 29.79 -37.83
N THR A 172 -15.30 30.68 -37.03
CA THR A 172 -16.02 31.85 -37.53
C THR A 172 -15.09 32.79 -38.29
N ASN A 173 -13.96 33.16 -37.69
CA ASN A 173 -12.99 34.05 -38.33
C ASN A 173 -12.43 33.46 -39.64
N ILE A 174 -12.15 32.16 -39.69
CA ILE A 174 -11.69 31.48 -40.91
C ILE A 174 -12.77 31.49 -42.00
N THR A 175 -14.04 31.33 -41.61
CA THR A 175 -15.19 31.40 -42.52
C THR A 175 -15.36 32.81 -43.09
N ASP A 176 -15.21 33.83 -42.25
CA ASP A 176 -15.27 35.24 -42.65
C ASP A 176 -14.13 35.57 -43.63
N VAL A 177 -12.90 35.18 -43.29
CA VAL A 177 -11.73 35.33 -44.19
C VAL A 177 -11.95 34.59 -45.51
N GLY A 178 -12.51 33.38 -45.49
CA GLY A 178 -12.87 32.65 -46.70
C GLY A 178 -13.89 33.40 -47.57
N THR A 179 -14.81 34.13 -46.95
CA THR A 179 -15.81 34.95 -47.63
C THR A 179 -15.17 36.20 -48.25
N GLU A 180 -14.29 36.89 -47.52
CA GLU A 180 -13.54 38.03 -48.03
C GLU A 180 -12.61 37.64 -49.18
N ILE A 181 -11.91 36.51 -49.07
CA ILE A 181 -11.05 35.98 -50.14
C ILE A 181 -11.88 35.71 -51.40
N LYS A 182 -13.07 35.13 -51.29
CA LYS A 182 -13.98 34.94 -52.44
C LYS A 182 -14.46 36.26 -53.04
N ALA A 183 -14.72 37.27 -52.22
CA ALA A 183 -15.07 38.60 -52.72
C ALA A 183 -13.90 39.22 -53.48
N MET A 184 -12.69 39.11 -52.94
CA MET A 184 -11.45 39.57 -53.58
C MET A 184 -11.19 38.82 -54.89
N GLU A 185 -11.41 37.51 -54.93
CA GLU A 185 -11.35 36.70 -56.15
C GLU A 185 -12.27 37.26 -57.24
N LYS A 186 -13.54 37.55 -56.90
CA LYS A 186 -14.49 38.15 -57.85
C LYS A 186 -14.05 39.54 -58.33
N VAL A 187 -13.43 40.33 -57.46
CA VAL A 187 -12.86 41.63 -57.85
C VAL A 187 -11.70 41.43 -58.82
N PHE A 188 -10.78 40.50 -58.55
CA PHE A 188 -9.69 40.16 -59.47
C PHE A 188 -10.21 39.67 -60.82
N GLN A 189 -11.22 38.79 -60.83
CA GLN A 189 -11.86 38.32 -62.06
C GLN A 189 -12.44 39.46 -62.92
N LYS A 190 -12.93 40.54 -62.29
CA LYS A 190 -13.42 41.73 -63.00
C LYS A 190 -12.30 42.67 -63.45
N ILE A 191 -11.24 42.80 -62.67
CA ILE A 191 -10.12 43.72 -62.94
C ILE A 191 -9.18 43.16 -64.01
N LEU A 192 -8.88 41.86 -63.99
CA LEU A 192 -7.93 41.24 -64.92
C LEU A 192 -8.26 41.51 -66.41
N PRO A 193 -9.51 41.37 -66.88
CA PRO A 193 -9.87 41.72 -68.25
C PRO A 193 -9.69 43.21 -68.55
N SER A 194 -10.10 44.09 -67.64
CA SER A 194 -9.97 45.54 -67.82
C SER A 194 -8.52 45.98 -67.90
N LEU A 195 -7.64 45.45 -67.05
CA LEU A 195 -6.21 45.71 -67.11
C LEU A 195 -5.60 45.22 -68.42
N THR A 196 -5.96 43.99 -68.84
CA THR A 196 -5.52 43.42 -70.13
C THR A 196 -5.97 44.28 -71.31
N GLU A 197 -7.23 44.73 -71.32
CA GLU A 197 -7.78 45.60 -72.37
C GLU A 197 -7.08 46.96 -72.38
N ASN A 198 -6.84 47.56 -71.21
CA ASN A 198 -6.16 48.84 -71.08
C ASN A 198 -4.70 48.78 -71.55
N VAL A 199 -3.97 47.72 -71.19
CA VAL A 199 -2.59 47.49 -71.67
C VAL A 199 -2.59 47.31 -73.19
N ASN A 200 -3.53 46.53 -73.74
CA ASN A 200 -3.67 46.37 -75.19
C ASN A 200 -3.99 47.69 -75.91
N LYS A 201 -4.85 48.54 -75.32
CA LYS A 201 -5.15 49.88 -75.85
C LYS A 201 -3.90 50.78 -75.82
N LEU A 202 -3.13 50.75 -74.73
CA LEU A 202 -1.92 51.54 -74.58
C LEU A 202 -0.82 51.13 -75.58
N ASP A 203 -0.65 49.82 -75.83
CA ASP A 203 0.25 49.31 -76.87
C ASP A 203 -0.18 49.82 -78.26
N ARG A 204 -1.47 49.79 -78.59
CA ARG A 204 -2.00 50.33 -79.86
C ARG A 204 -1.80 51.84 -80.00
N MET A 205 -2.05 52.62 -78.94
CA MET A 205 -1.82 54.07 -78.92
C MET A 205 -0.33 54.39 -79.12
N THR A 206 0.56 53.62 -78.50
CA THR A 206 2.01 53.80 -78.64
C THR A 206 2.47 53.48 -80.07
N LYS A 207 1.96 52.39 -80.66
CA LYS A 207 2.26 52.00 -82.06
C LYS A 207 1.77 53.04 -83.08
N SER A 208 0.53 53.50 -82.93
CA SER A 208 -0.04 54.54 -83.81
C SER A 208 0.69 55.88 -83.69
N SER A 209 1.07 56.30 -82.48
CA SER A 209 1.88 57.50 -82.27
C SER A 209 3.27 57.43 -82.91
N LYS A 210 3.90 56.24 -82.92
CA LYS A 210 5.19 56.03 -83.62
C LYS A 210 5.06 56.09 -85.15
N LEU A 211 3.94 55.61 -85.72
CA LEU A 211 3.69 55.64 -87.17
C LEU A 211 3.36 57.05 -87.69
N SER A 212 2.73 57.90 -86.87
CA SER A 212 2.37 59.29 -87.24
C SER A 212 3.55 60.27 -87.21
N LYS A 213 4.74 59.86 -86.73
CA LYS A 213 5.91 60.72 -86.56
C LYS A 213 6.99 60.54 -87.63
N ASN A 214 6.72 59.70 -88.65
CA ASN A 214 7.49 59.58 -89.89
C ASN A 214 6.63 60.04 -91.07
#